data_AF-A0A935SUM9-F1
#
_entry.id   AF-A0A935SUM9-F1
#
_cell.length_a   1.000
_cell.length_b   1.000
_cell.length_c   1.000
_cell.angle_alpha   90.00
_cell.angle_beta   90.00
_cell.angle_gamma   90.00
#
_symmetry.space_group_name_H-M   'P 1'
#
loop_
_entity.id
_entity.type
_entity.pdbx_description
1 polymer ?
#
loop_
_entity_poly.entity_id
_entity_poly.type
_entity_poly.pdbx_seq_one_letter_code
_entity_poly.pdbx_strand_id
1 'polypeptide(L)'
;MKVITFAVVLATLCILGVSSAKGQIQHTIVPMQSTCSDVEMIVGMPTCKTSHEVYDLKTEKIIVDFSTQRCQSAYKKLWDIPLGTVISVVRIPKKPFPLNQAGIDLKGCELSKWMSDIPNSFTYACGNIGLSISVQNDLIHQLIYYPIPSDSSLICKESC
;
A
#
# COMPACT_ATOMS: atom_id res chain seq x y z
N MET A 1 7.34 -15.04 -74.51
CA MET A 1 6.68 -15.15 -73.19
C MET A 1 7.57 -15.89 -72.22
N LYS A 2 8.23 -15.18 -71.31
CA LYS A 2 8.77 -15.74 -70.05
C LYS A 2 8.60 -14.65 -68.99
N VAL A 3 7.67 -14.88 -68.07
CA VAL A 3 7.38 -14.02 -66.93
C VAL A 3 8.43 -14.32 -65.87
N ILE A 4 9.24 -13.32 -65.50
CA ILE A 4 10.25 -13.42 -64.45
C ILE A 4 9.60 -12.92 -63.16
N THR A 5 9.31 -13.88 -62.28
CA THR A 5 8.95 -13.69 -60.87
C THR A 5 10.23 -13.51 -60.04
N PHE A 6 10.08 -13.00 -58.81
CA PHE A 6 11.10 -12.77 -57.75
C PHE A 6 11.78 -11.39 -57.81
N ALA A 7 11.90 -10.59 -56.74
CA ALA A 7 11.68 -10.83 -55.31
C ALA A 7 11.28 -9.50 -54.65
N VAL A 8 10.15 -9.50 -53.94
CA VAL A 8 9.79 -8.43 -53.01
C VAL A 8 10.63 -8.65 -51.76
N VAL A 9 11.74 -7.92 -51.66
CA VAL A 9 12.58 -7.89 -50.46
C VAL A 9 11.75 -7.24 -49.35
N LEU A 10 11.14 -8.10 -48.54
CA LEU A 10 10.45 -7.77 -47.30
C LEU A 10 11.49 -7.15 -46.35
N ALA A 11 11.64 -5.82 -46.43
CA ALA A 11 12.32 -5.02 -45.42
C ALA A 11 11.55 -5.17 -44.12
N THR A 12 11.91 -6.21 -43.38
CA THR A 12 11.31 -6.60 -42.12
C THR A 12 11.79 -5.58 -41.11
N LEU A 13 10.97 -4.54 -40.97
CA LEU A 13 11.11 -3.47 -40.02
C LEU A 13 11.13 -4.11 -38.61
N CYS A 14 12.33 -4.38 -38.10
CA CYS A 14 12.58 -4.64 -36.69
C CYS A 14 12.20 -3.36 -35.93
N ILE A 15 10.90 -3.19 -35.71
CA ILE A 15 10.39 -2.31 -34.67
C ILE A 15 10.92 -2.93 -33.39
N LEU A 16 12.04 -2.40 -32.92
CA LEU A 16 12.48 -2.52 -31.55
C LEU A 16 11.32 -1.97 -30.72
N GLY A 17 10.43 -2.88 -30.33
CA GLY A 17 9.45 -2.65 -29.30
C GLY A 17 10.27 -2.31 -28.07
N VAL A 18 10.47 -1.02 -27.83
CA VAL A 18 10.85 -0.50 -26.54
C VAL A 18 9.66 -0.89 -25.68
N SER A 19 9.72 -2.09 -25.11
CA SER A 19 8.88 -2.47 -23.99
C SER A 19 9.19 -1.41 -22.95
N SER A 20 8.34 -0.38 -22.94
CA SER A 20 8.23 0.52 -21.82
C SER A 20 7.74 -0.38 -20.71
N ALA A 21 8.69 -1.08 -20.08
CA ALA A 21 8.51 -1.64 -18.78
C ALA A 21 8.03 -0.44 -17.99
N LYS A 22 6.72 -0.37 -17.74
CA LYS A 22 6.16 0.32 -16.59
C LYS A 22 6.70 -0.43 -15.38
N GLY A 23 8.01 -0.31 -15.20
CA GLY A 23 8.81 -0.87 -14.15
C GLY A 23 8.47 -0.04 -12.95
N GLN A 24 7.38 -0.43 -12.32
CA GLN A 24 7.11 -0.26 -10.91
C GLN A 24 5.95 -1.20 -10.62
N ILE A 25 6.26 -2.50 -10.64
CA ILE A 25 5.72 -3.36 -9.59
C ILE A 25 6.29 -2.77 -8.30
N GLN A 26 5.71 -1.66 -7.83
CA GLN A 26 5.99 -1.15 -6.50
C GLN A 26 5.49 -2.24 -5.58
N HIS A 27 6.42 -3.01 -5.02
CA HIS A 27 6.12 -4.00 -4.01
C HIS A 27 5.31 -3.28 -2.92
N THR A 28 4.04 -3.62 -2.80
CA THR A 28 3.16 -3.05 -1.79
C THR A 28 3.57 -3.64 -0.45
N ILE A 29 3.78 -2.79 0.56
CA ILE A 29 3.91 -3.26 1.94
C ILE A 29 2.51 -3.73 2.38
N VAL A 30 2.37 -5.03 2.64
CA VAL A 30 1.10 -5.66 3.01
C VAL A 30 1.12 -5.93 4.51
N PRO A 31 0.23 -5.31 5.31
CA PRO A 31 0.08 -5.63 6.73
C PRO A 31 -0.06 -7.13 6.97
N MET A 32 0.45 -7.61 8.10
CA MET A 32 0.44 -9.00 8.54
C MET A 32 1.22 -9.99 7.68
N GLN A 33 1.79 -9.56 6.54
CA GLN A 33 2.54 -10.42 5.61
C GLN A 33 3.96 -9.89 5.37
N SER A 34 4.10 -8.59 5.17
CA SER A 34 5.41 -7.98 4.95
C SER A 34 6.25 -7.99 6.22
N THR A 35 7.56 -8.12 6.02
CA THR A 35 8.58 -8.06 7.06
C THR A 35 9.35 -6.76 6.97
N CYS A 36 10.18 -6.50 7.98
CA CYS A 36 11.21 -5.49 7.94
C CYS A 36 12.00 -5.50 6.63
N SER A 37 12.56 -6.66 6.23
CA SER A 37 13.40 -6.75 5.04
C SER A 37 12.66 -6.40 3.75
N ASP A 38 11.36 -6.69 3.68
CA ASP A 38 10.52 -6.28 2.54
C ASP A 38 10.40 -4.75 2.48
N VAL A 39 10.17 -4.12 3.64
CA VAL A 39 10.10 -2.65 3.75
C VAL A 39 11.43 -2.03 3.36
N GLU A 40 12.55 -2.55 3.88
CA GLU A 40 13.91 -2.06 3.56
C GLU A 40 14.21 -2.16 2.07
N MET A 41 13.80 -3.24 1.39
CA MET A 41 13.94 -3.41 -0.04
C MET A 41 13.14 -2.37 -0.84
N ILE A 42 11.99 -1.92 -0.32
CA ILE A 42 11.11 -0.94 -0.95
C ILE A 42 11.59 0.49 -0.72
N VAL A 43 11.93 0.84 0.52
CA VAL A 43 12.27 2.20 0.93
C VAL A 43 13.77 2.50 0.82
N GLY A 44 14.61 1.47 0.73
CA GLY A 44 16.06 1.57 0.56
C GLY A 44 16.84 1.94 1.83
N MET A 45 16.24 1.83 3.02
CA MET A 45 16.88 2.21 4.29
C MET A 45 16.75 1.10 5.33
N PRO A 46 17.85 0.67 5.98
CA PRO A 46 17.80 -0.37 6.99
C PRO A 46 17.40 0.18 8.36
N THR A 47 16.10 0.18 8.64
CA THR A 47 15.55 0.79 9.87
C THR A 47 14.34 0.02 10.37
N CYS A 48 14.59 -1.10 11.06
CA CYS A 48 13.58 -1.77 11.88
C CYS A 48 14.10 -1.96 13.30
N LYS A 49 14.59 -0.87 13.89
CA LYS A 49 15.15 -0.88 15.25
C LYS A 49 14.06 -0.64 16.28
N THR A 50 12.96 -0.02 15.87
CA THR A 50 11.85 0.38 16.73
C THR A 50 10.55 -0.25 16.24
N SER A 51 9.53 -0.25 17.10
CA SER A 51 8.19 -0.69 16.74
C SER A 51 7.48 0.27 15.77
N HIS A 52 8.04 1.45 15.53
CA HIS A 52 7.38 2.55 14.81
C HIS A 52 8.42 3.35 14.03
N GLU A 53 8.53 3.07 12.75
CA GLU A 53 9.57 3.63 11.88
C GLU A 53 8.97 4.65 10.92
N VAL A 54 9.66 5.75 10.72
CA VAL A 54 9.21 6.86 9.88
C VAL A 54 10.20 7.07 8.73
N TYR A 55 9.70 6.92 7.51
CA TYR A 55 10.44 7.09 6.28
C TYR A 55 9.97 8.37 5.60
N ASP A 56 10.84 9.38 5.54
CA ASP A 56 10.55 10.63 4.85
C ASP A 56 11.04 10.57 3.40
N LEU A 57 10.17 10.15 2.48
CA LEU A 57 10.46 10.02 1.06
C LEU A 57 10.25 11.34 0.33
N LYS A 58 10.66 11.39 -0.94
CA LYS A 58 10.52 12.62 -1.77
C LYS A 58 9.07 13.07 -1.92
N THR A 59 8.13 12.14 -2.04
CA THR A 59 6.72 12.41 -2.37
C THR A 59 5.77 12.27 -1.19
N GLU A 60 6.18 11.57 -0.14
CA GLU A 60 5.32 11.17 0.98
C GLU A 60 6.15 10.85 2.22
N LYS A 61 5.48 10.76 3.36
CA LYS A 61 6.00 10.13 4.56
C LYS A 61 5.31 8.77 4.72
N ILE A 62 6.09 7.72 4.92
CA ILE A 62 5.57 6.39 5.25
C ILE A 62 5.89 6.13 6.71
N ILE A 63 4.91 5.68 7.47
CA ILE A 63 5.07 5.25 8.85
C ILE A 63 4.71 3.78 8.91
N VAL A 64 5.57 2.96 9.47
CA VAL A 64 5.37 1.51 9.53
C VAL A 64 5.43 1.08 10.99
N ASP A 65 4.36 0.41 11.44
CA ASP A 65 4.37 -0.26 12.73
C ASP A 65 4.86 -1.69 12.54
N PHE A 66 5.84 -2.10 13.33
CA PHE A 66 6.36 -3.47 13.34
C PHE A 66 5.99 -4.18 14.64
N SER A 67 5.82 -5.50 14.55
CA SER A 67 5.78 -6.36 15.72
C SER A 67 7.15 -6.40 16.40
N THR A 68 7.18 -6.09 17.68
CA THR A 68 8.36 -6.24 18.56
C THR A 68 8.23 -7.43 19.50
N GLN A 69 7.05 -8.02 19.59
CA GLN A 69 6.77 -9.20 20.40
C GLN A 69 5.60 -10.00 19.84
N ARG A 70 5.54 -11.29 20.20
CA ARG A 70 4.33 -12.11 20.01
C ARG A 70 3.18 -11.54 20.85
N CYS A 71 1.95 -11.72 20.38
CA CYS A 71 0.75 -11.19 21.04
C CYS A 71 0.80 -9.69 21.32
N GLN A 72 1.27 -8.91 20.36
CA GLN A 72 1.30 -7.45 20.48
C GLN A 72 -0.12 -6.88 20.31
N SER A 73 -0.47 -5.93 21.18
CA SER A 73 -1.74 -5.20 21.08
C SER A 73 -1.70 -4.21 19.92
N ALA A 74 -2.65 -4.35 18.98
CA ALA A 74 -2.91 -3.38 17.93
C ALA A 74 -4.36 -3.49 17.45
N TYR A 75 -4.99 -2.37 17.09
CA TYR A 75 -6.37 -2.34 16.58
C TYR A 75 -7.38 -3.11 17.45
N LYS A 76 -7.28 -2.98 18.79
CA LYS A 76 -8.13 -3.65 19.79
C LYS A 76 -8.02 -5.20 19.79
N LYS A 77 -6.95 -5.76 19.23
CA LYS A 77 -6.65 -7.20 19.19
C LYS A 77 -5.22 -7.47 19.63
N LEU A 78 -4.95 -8.70 20.07
CA LEU A 78 -3.60 -9.21 20.32
C LEU A 78 -3.19 -10.08 19.14
N TRP A 79 -2.11 -9.70 18.44
CA TRP A 79 -1.68 -10.37 17.20
C TRP A 79 -0.49 -11.29 17.44
N ASP A 80 -0.64 -12.56 17.07
CA ASP A 80 0.35 -13.63 17.18
C ASP A 80 1.21 -13.75 15.92
N ILE A 81 1.91 -12.68 15.56
CA ILE A 81 2.74 -12.59 14.36
C ILE A 81 4.24 -12.58 14.69
N PRO A 82 5.13 -13.01 13.77
CA PRO A 82 6.57 -12.97 14.01
C PRO A 82 7.07 -11.55 14.31
N LEU A 83 8.18 -11.48 15.03
CA LEU A 83 8.88 -10.21 15.26
C LEU A 83 9.36 -9.65 13.92
N GLY A 84 9.27 -8.32 13.77
CA GLY A 84 9.61 -7.63 12.54
C GLY A 84 8.56 -7.73 11.44
N THR A 85 7.39 -8.35 11.70
CA THR A 85 6.25 -8.32 10.78
C THR A 85 5.57 -6.95 10.84
N VAL A 86 5.18 -6.41 9.69
CA VAL A 86 4.44 -5.16 9.56
C VAL A 86 3.01 -5.34 10.11
N ILE A 87 2.63 -4.51 11.07
CA ILE A 87 1.28 -4.46 11.63
C ILE A 87 0.41 -3.47 10.87
N SER A 88 0.97 -2.30 10.55
CA SER A 88 0.25 -1.23 9.86
C SER A 88 1.20 -0.38 9.01
N VAL A 89 0.62 0.28 8.01
CA VAL A 89 1.34 1.25 7.18
C VAL A 89 0.49 2.50 7.05
N VAL A 90 1.04 3.64 7.44
CA VAL A 90 0.45 4.95 7.20
C VAL A 90 1.22 5.63 6.09
N ARG A 91 0.53 6.06 5.04
CA ARG A 91 1.08 6.88 3.96
C ARG A 91 0.50 8.27 4.03
N ILE A 92 1.37 9.26 4.13
CA ILE A 92 1.01 10.68 4.23
C ILE A 92 1.64 11.40 3.03
N PRO A 93 0.88 11.65 1.96
CA PRO A 93 1.37 12.42 0.82
C PRO A 93 1.85 13.80 1.26
N LYS A 94 3.04 14.23 0.80
CA LYS A 94 3.51 15.60 1.05
C LYS A 94 2.66 16.65 0.35
N LYS A 95 2.02 16.23 -0.75
CA LYS A 95 1.01 17.00 -1.47
C LYS A 95 -0.28 16.20 -1.47
N PRO A 96 -1.33 16.66 -0.76
CA PRO A 96 -2.66 16.05 -0.86
C PRO A 96 -3.11 16.02 -2.31
N PHE A 97 -3.85 14.99 -2.69
CA PHE A 97 -4.32 14.81 -4.06
C PHE A 97 -5.78 14.37 -4.09
N PRO A 98 -6.52 14.66 -5.17
CA PRO A 98 -7.94 14.34 -5.26
C PRO A 98 -8.25 12.86 -5.05
N LEU A 99 -9.31 12.57 -4.30
CA LEU A 99 -9.77 11.20 -4.01
C LEU A 99 -9.99 10.37 -5.28
N ASN A 100 -10.51 10.98 -6.35
CA ASN A 100 -10.74 10.31 -7.63
C ASN A 100 -9.46 9.90 -8.40
N GLN A 101 -8.30 10.49 -8.07
CA GLN A 101 -7.01 10.11 -8.65
C GLN A 101 -6.39 8.88 -7.96
N ALA A 102 -6.92 8.48 -6.81
CA ALA A 102 -6.38 7.34 -6.06
C ALA A 102 -6.69 5.98 -6.71
N GLY A 103 -7.70 5.91 -7.58
CA GLY A 103 -8.14 4.65 -8.19
C GLY A 103 -8.67 3.63 -7.19
N ILE A 104 -9.11 4.08 -6.00
CA ILE A 104 -9.66 3.23 -4.94
C ILE A 104 -11.17 3.10 -5.14
N ASP A 105 -11.67 1.87 -5.21
CA ASP A 105 -13.10 1.60 -5.15
C ASP A 105 -13.60 1.79 -3.72
N LEU A 106 -14.44 2.81 -3.50
CA LEU A 106 -14.99 3.14 -2.19
C LEU A 106 -16.27 2.34 -1.88
N LYS A 107 -16.68 1.43 -2.77
CA LYS A 107 -17.86 0.60 -2.57
C LYS A 107 -17.70 -0.29 -1.33
N GLY A 108 -18.61 -0.12 -0.37
CA GLY A 108 -18.60 -0.86 0.89
C GLY A 108 -17.74 -0.24 1.99
N CYS A 109 -17.13 0.93 1.74
CA CYS A 109 -16.47 1.70 2.79
C CYS A 109 -17.49 2.49 3.62
N GLU A 110 -17.30 2.52 4.93
CA GLU A 110 -18.09 3.32 5.84
C GLU A 110 -17.57 4.75 5.88
N LEU A 111 -18.44 5.72 5.65
CA LEU A 111 -18.10 7.14 5.76
C LEU A 111 -18.38 7.64 7.18
N SER A 112 -17.37 8.21 7.83
CA SER A 112 -17.50 8.85 9.13
C SER A 112 -16.85 10.24 9.13
N LYS A 113 -17.30 11.13 10.01
CA LYS A 113 -16.64 12.43 10.19
C LYS A 113 -15.39 12.21 11.04
N TRP A 114 -14.22 12.64 10.54
CA TRP A 114 -12.94 12.41 11.24
C TRP A 114 -12.85 13.21 12.54
N MET A 115 -13.23 14.50 12.47
CA MET A 115 -13.26 15.42 13.60
C MET A 115 -14.48 16.35 13.45
N SER A 116 -15.23 16.56 14.54
CA SER A 116 -16.49 17.30 14.50
C SER A 116 -16.31 18.80 14.21
N ASP A 117 -15.14 19.34 14.53
CA ASP A 117 -14.73 20.74 14.44
C ASP A 117 -14.04 21.09 13.12
N ILE A 118 -13.52 20.12 12.36
CA ILE A 118 -12.89 20.36 11.05
C ILE A 118 -13.95 20.26 9.94
N PRO A 119 -14.27 21.35 9.24
CA PRO A 119 -15.21 21.32 8.13
C PRO A 119 -14.71 20.41 7.00
N ASN A 120 -15.63 19.71 6.36
CA ASN A 120 -15.37 18.85 5.20
C ASN A 120 -14.27 17.79 5.41
N SER A 121 -14.09 17.34 6.66
CA SER A 121 -13.15 16.28 7.00
C SER A 121 -13.87 14.96 7.26
N PHE A 122 -13.50 13.95 6.47
CA PHE A 122 -14.13 12.64 6.47
C PHE A 122 -13.09 11.53 6.51
N THR A 123 -13.50 10.37 7.00
CA THR A 123 -12.75 9.12 6.92
C THR A 123 -13.61 8.08 6.22
N TYR A 124 -13.06 7.48 5.16
CA TYR A 124 -13.61 6.28 4.53
C TYR A 124 -12.92 5.07 5.15
N ALA A 125 -13.67 4.24 5.89
CA ALA A 125 -13.18 3.01 6.49
C ALA A 125 -13.61 1.80 5.65
N CYS A 126 -12.66 1.23 4.92
CA CYS A 126 -12.84 0.09 4.02
C CYS A 126 -12.33 -1.19 4.70
N GLY A 127 -13.06 -1.69 5.69
CA GLY A 127 -12.61 -2.80 6.55
C GLY A 127 -12.38 -4.12 5.81
N ASN A 128 -13.06 -4.35 4.69
CA ASN A 128 -12.90 -5.55 3.85
C ASN A 128 -11.51 -5.64 3.18
N ILE A 129 -10.86 -4.50 2.94
CA ILE A 129 -9.54 -4.41 2.31
C ILE A 129 -8.48 -3.79 3.24
N GLY A 130 -8.85 -3.53 4.51
CA GLY A 130 -7.91 -3.08 5.54
C GLY A 130 -7.38 -1.68 5.24
N LEU A 131 -8.25 -0.80 4.74
CA LEU A 131 -7.86 0.56 4.34
C LEU A 131 -8.73 1.59 5.07
N SER A 132 -8.10 2.66 5.53
CA SER A 132 -8.77 3.87 6.02
C SER A 132 -8.19 5.08 5.31
N ILE A 133 -9.05 5.96 4.78
CA ILE A 133 -8.64 7.11 3.98
C ILE A 133 -9.16 8.37 4.65
N SER A 134 -8.25 9.24 5.08
CA SER A 134 -8.62 10.56 5.60
C SER A 134 -8.63 11.57 4.47
N VAL A 135 -9.79 12.20 4.29
CA VAL A 135 -10.08 13.15 3.22
C VAL A 135 -10.48 14.49 3.83
N GLN A 136 -9.95 15.58 3.30
CA GLN A 136 -10.37 16.93 3.64
C GLN A 136 -10.51 17.75 2.36
N ASN A 137 -11.65 18.42 2.18
CA ASN A 137 -11.96 19.17 0.95
C ASN A 137 -11.69 18.34 -0.33
N ASP A 138 -12.14 17.09 -0.35
CA ASP A 138 -11.97 16.11 -1.44
C ASP A 138 -10.52 15.71 -1.77
N LEU A 139 -9.55 16.09 -0.93
CA LEU A 139 -8.16 15.71 -1.04
C LEU A 139 -7.80 14.64 -0.02
N ILE A 140 -7.04 13.63 -0.44
CA ILE A 140 -6.47 12.61 0.45
C ILE A 140 -5.28 13.20 1.18
N HIS A 141 -5.34 13.16 2.51
CA HIS A 141 -4.24 13.56 3.40
C HIS A 141 -3.50 12.37 3.98
N GLN A 142 -4.18 11.23 4.13
CA GLN A 142 -3.63 10.05 4.79
C GLN A 142 -4.31 8.79 4.29
N LEU A 143 -3.52 7.74 4.06
CA LEU A 143 -3.99 6.38 3.86
C LEU A 143 -3.41 5.51 4.97
N ILE A 144 -4.24 4.69 5.62
CA ILE A 144 -3.84 3.76 6.67
C ILE A 144 -4.21 2.37 6.21
N TYR A 145 -3.20 1.52 6.02
CA TYR A 145 -3.36 0.10 5.75
C TYR A 145 -3.20 -0.66 7.07
N TYR A 146 -4.16 -1.52 7.37
CA TYR A 146 -4.26 -2.27 8.62
C TYR A 146 -4.80 -3.68 8.37
N PRO A 147 -4.77 -4.57 9.38
CA PRO A 147 -5.18 -5.97 9.22
C PRO A 147 -6.62 -6.13 8.73
N ILE A 148 -6.84 -7.15 7.90
CA ILE A 148 -8.14 -7.49 7.34
C ILE A 148 -8.83 -8.63 8.12
N PRO A 149 -10.15 -8.82 7.98
CA PRO A 149 -10.86 -9.90 8.67
C PRO A 149 -10.29 -11.31 8.44
N SER A 150 -9.69 -11.59 7.28
CA SER A 150 -9.04 -12.88 7.01
C SER A 150 -7.78 -13.12 7.84
N ASP A 151 -7.17 -12.07 8.41
CA ASP A 151 -6.02 -12.17 9.31
C ASP A 151 -6.44 -12.65 10.70
N SER A 152 -7.74 -12.85 10.97
CA SER A 152 -8.25 -13.29 12.27
C SER A 152 -7.64 -14.59 12.80
N SER A 153 -7.12 -15.44 11.92
CA SER A 153 -6.35 -16.64 12.29
C SER A 153 -5.04 -16.34 13.02
N LEU A 154 -4.51 -15.13 12.88
CA LEU A 154 -3.31 -14.61 13.53
C LEU A 154 -3.60 -13.96 14.89
N ILE A 155 -4.86 -13.94 15.36
CA ILE A 155 -5.18 -13.41 16.68
C ILE A 155 -4.73 -14.42 17.74
N CYS A 156 -4.11 -13.93 18.82
CA CYS A 156 -3.75 -14.78 19.94
C CYS A 156 -5.01 -15.45 20.49
N LYS A 157 -4.95 -16.76 20.63
CA LYS A 157 -5.94 -17.49 21.41
C LYS A 157 -5.83 -16.95 22.83
N GLU A 158 -6.94 -16.52 23.42
CA GLU A 158 -6.97 -16.29 24.86
C GLU A 158 -6.45 -17.57 25.50
N SER A 159 -5.32 -17.49 26.20
CA SER A 159 -4.94 -18.54 27.14
C SER A 159 -5.99 -18.46 28.25
N CYS A 160 -7.05 -19.24 28.10
CA CYS A 160 -7.98 -19.57 29.17
C CYS A 160 -7.22 -20.24 30.33
#